data_AF-A0A5N9H8H7-F1
#
_entry.id   AF-A0A5N9H8H7-F1
#
_cell.length_a   1.000
_cell.length_b   1.000
_cell.length_c   1.000
_cell.angle_alpha   90.00
_cell.angle_beta   90.00
_cell.angle_gamma   90.00
#
_symmetry.space_group_name_H-M   'P 1'
#
loop_
_entity.id
_entity.type
_entity.pdbx_description
1 polymer ?
#
loop_
_entity_poly.entity_id
_entity_poly.type
_entity_poly.pdbx_seq_one_letter_code
_entity_poly.pdbx_strand_id
1 'polypeptide(L)'
;MTPGNRNFQLCELAHKMSATPTSMTEDDWQPLRDLGFDDQACLEVAHIVGIFNYLTRLADGLGLQLDPATLEASETETPLKKIGDANGARTV
;
A
#
# COMPACT_ATOMS: atom_id res chain seq x y z
N MET A 1 15.76 6.28 -2.75
CA MET A 1 15.00 6.75 -1.56
C MET A 1 16.04 7.09 -0.49
N THR A 2 16.06 8.30 0.06
CA THR A 2 17.06 8.68 1.06
C THR A 2 16.74 7.95 2.37
N PRO A 3 17.67 7.13 2.91
CA PRO A 3 17.49 6.53 4.24
C PRO A 3 17.18 7.63 5.26
N GLY A 4 16.06 7.50 5.98
CA GLY A 4 15.60 8.48 6.97
C GLY A 4 14.51 9.45 6.52
N ASN A 5 14.07 9.44 5.24
CA ASN A 5 12.86 10.19 4.87
C ASN A 5 11.58 9.43 5.27
N ARG A 6 10.47 10.15 5.45
CA ARG A 6 9.20 9.60 5.95
C ARG A 6 8.69 8.39 5.15
N ASN A 7 8.72 8.47 3.83
CA ASN A 7 8.21 7.42 2.97
C ASN A 7 9.07 6.16 3.04
N PHE A 8 10.39 6.31 3.20
CA PHE A 8 11.30 5.18 3.36
C PHE A 8 10.98 4.39 4.63
N GLN A 9 10.83 5.05 5.77
CA GLN A 9 10.51 4.35 7.03
C GLN A 9 9.14 3.66 7.01
N LEU A 10 8.16 4.27 6.32
CA LEU A 10 6.86 3.62 6.08
C LEU A 10 7.01 2.33 5.26
N CYS A 11 7.83 2.36 4.20
CA CYS A 11 8.11 1.19 3.38
C CYS A 11 8.88 0.10 4.14
N GLU A 12 9.87 0.47 4.96
CA GLU A 12 10.63 -0.49 5.77
C GLU A 12 9.75 -1.20 6.80
N LEU A 13 8.91 -0.45 7.52
CA LEU A 13 7.95 -1.04 8.46
C LEU A 13 6.96 -1.96 7.73
N ALA A 14 6.39 -1.50 6.60
CA ALA A 14 5.48 -2.30 5.79
C ALA A 14 6.15 -3.60 5.31
N HIS A 15 7.39 -3.51 4.82
CA HIS A 15 8.17 -4.67 4.40
C HIS A 15 8.35 -5.67 5.54
N LYS A 16 8.81 -5.23 6.71
CA LYS A 16 9.03 -6.13 7.86
C LYS A 16 7.72 -6.78 8.31
N MET A 17 6.66 -5.99 8.47
CA MET A 17 5.34 -6.49 8.90
C MET A 17 4.74 -7.47 7.88
N SER A 18 5.03 -7.33 6.59
CA SER A 18 4.59 -8.26 5.55
C SER A 18 5.45 -9.53 5.46
N ALA A 19 6.76 -9.41 5.57
CA ALA A 19 7.70 -10.52 5.35
C ALA A 19 7.98 -11.35 6.61
N THR A 20 8.09 -10.70 7.77
CA THR A 20 8.49 -11.33 9.05
C THR A 20 7.60 -10.88 10.22
N PRO A 21 6.26 -11.00 10.12
CA PRO A 21 5.34 -10.50 11.15
C PRO A 21 5.59 -11.07 12.55
N THR A 22 6.07 -12.32 12.65
CA THR A 22 6.40 -12.98 13.93
C THR A 22 7.67 -12.45 14.60
N SER A 23 8.41 -11.57 13.92
CA SER A 23 9.65 -10.96 14.42
C SER A 23 9.50 -9.46 14.69
N MET A 24 8.26 -8.94 14.65
CA MET A 24 7.95 -7.57 15.00
C MET A 24 8.11 -7.34 16.51
N THR A 25 8.71 -6.21 16.87
CA THR A 25 8.84 -5.72 18.25
C THR A 25 8.43 -4.26 18.34
N GLU A 26 8.34 -3.71 19.56
CA GLU A 26 8.07 -2.28 19.76
C GLU A 26 9.15 -1.37 19.14
N ASP A 27 10.39 -1.85 19.05
CA ASP A 27 11.52 -1.08 18.50
C ASP A 27 11.37 -0.81 17.00
N ASP A 28 10.64 -1.65 16.28
CA ASP A 28 10.39 -1.46 14.84
C ASP A 28 9.53 -0.24 14.54
N TRP A 29 8.76 0.22 15.52
CA TRP A 29 7.91 1.40 15.40
C TRP A 29 8.66 2.69 15.76
N GLN A 30 9.79 2.58 16.45
CA GLN A 30 10.57 3.74 16.90
C GLN A 30 10.96 4.68 15.75
N PRO A 31 11.40 4.19 14.57
CA PRO A 31 11.72 5.07 13.46
C PRO A 31 10.55 5.91 12.94
N LEU A 32 9.30 5.44 13.07
CA LEU A 32 8.11 6.25 12.76
C LEU A 32 7.80 7.24 13.88
N ARG A 33 7.94 6.83 15.15
CA ARG A 33 7.77 7.73 16.30
C ARG A 33 8.76 8.89 16.27
N ASP A 34 10.01 8.63 15.89
CA ASP A 34 11.06 9.66 15.71
C ASP A 34 10.71 10.67 14.60
N LEU A 35 9.86 10.28 13.64
CA LEU A 35 9.30 11.14 12.60
C LEU A 35 8.01 11.87 13.02
N GLY A 36 7.59 11.71 14.28
CA GLY A 36 6.41 12.38 14.85
C GLY A 36 5.09 11.63 14.66
N PHE A 37 5.13 10.33 14.34
CA PHE A 37 3.91 9.52 14.34
C PHE A 37 3.52 9.20 15.77
N ASP A 38 2.27 9.53 16.14
CA ASP A 38 1.69 9.07 17.38
C ASP A 38 1.17 7.62 17.26
N ASP A 39 0.69 7.07 18.37
CA ASP A 39 0.22 5.68 18.42
C ASP A 39 -0.97 5.45 17.48
N GLN A 40 -1.82 6.45 17.27
CA GLN A 40 -2.94 6.37 16.33
C GLN A 40 -2.42 6.26 14.89
N ALA A 41 -1.47 7.09 14.50
CA ALA A 41 -0.87 7.04 13.17
C ALA A 41 -0.13 5.71 12.94
N CYS A 42 0.57 5.19 13.94
CA CYS A 42 1.17 3.85 13.87
C CYS A 42 0.11 2.76 13.68
N LEU A 43 -1.01 2.83 14.40
CA LEU A 43 -2.13 1.89 14.23
C LEU A 43 -2.75 1.97 12.83
N GLU A 44 -2.91 3.17 12.27
CA GLU A 44 -3.40 3.36 10.90
C GLU A 44 -2.46 2.72 9.87
N VAL A 45 -1.14 2.90 10.04
CA VAL A 45 -0.14 2.22 9.20
C VAL A 45 -0.27 0.70 9.33
N ALA A 46 -0.38 0.17 10.56
CA ALA A 46 -0.57 -1.26 10.80
C ALA A 46 -1.81 -1.81 10.10
N HIS A 47 -2.93 -1.07 10.16
CA HIS A 47 -4.17 -1.47 9.49
C HIS A 47 -4.03 -1.51 7.97
N ILE A 48 -3.42 -0.49 7.36
CA ILE A 48 -3.20 -0.46 5.91
C ILE A 48 -2.30 -1.62 5.47
N VAL A 49 -1.19 -1.85 6.15
CA VAL A 49 -0.31 -2.97 5.82
C VAL A 49 -1.04 -4.31 6.03
N GLY A 50 -1.76 -4.45 7.14
CA GLY A 50 -2.51 -5.65 7.49
C GLY A 50 -3.62 -6.00 6.49
N ILE A 51 -4.41 -5.02 6.05
CA ILE A 51 -5.50 -5.27 5.09
C ILE A 51 -4.94 -5.70 3.73
N PHE A 52 -3.88 -5.06 3.23
CA PHE A 52 -3.25 -5.48 1.98
C PHE A 52 -2.64 -6.87 2.10
N ASN A 53 -1.98 -7.16 3.22
CA ASN A 53 -1.48 -8.51 3.53
C ASN A 53 -2.56 -9.60 3.49
N TYR A 54 -3.78 -9.29 3.93
CA TYR A 54 -4.92 -10.21 3.85
C TYR A 54 -5.45 -10.32 2.41
N LEU A 55 -5.69 -9.19 1.75
CA LEU A 55 -6.30 -9.14 0.43
C LEU A 55 -5.41 -9.75 -0.65
N THR A 56 -4.10 -9.49 -0.64
CA THR A 56 -3.18 -10.08 -1.63
C THR A 56 -3.11 -11.60 -1.49
N ARG A 57 -3.08 -12.12 -0.26
CA ARG A 57 -3.13 -13.59 -0.02
C ARG A 57 -4.42 -14.22 -0.49
N LEU A 58 -5.56 -13.54 -0.34
CA LEU A 58 -6.83 -14.02 -0.89
C LEU A 58 -6.82 -13.99 -2.42
N ALA A 59 -6.33 -12.90 -3.01
CA ALA A 59 -6.25 -12.75 -4.45
C ALA A 59 -5.38 -13.86 -5.06
N ASP A 60 -4.17 -14.04 -4.53
CA ASP A 60 -3.22 -15.05 -5.00
C ASP A 60 -3.70 -16.47 -4.70
N GLY A 61 -4.22 -16.71 -3.49
CA GLY A 61 -4.66 -18.04 -3.05
C GLY A 61 -5.89 -18.56 -3.79
N LEU A 62 -6.74 -17.67 -4.31
CA LEU A 62 -7.93 -18.02 -5.09
C LEU A 62 -7.74 -17.81 -6.60
N GLY A 63 -6.58 -17.32 -7.03
CA GLY A 63 -6.28 -17.07 -8.45
C GLY A 63 -7.09 -15.94 -9.06
N LEU A 64 -7.41 -14.89 -8.30
CA LEU A 64 -8.10 -13.71 -8.82
C LEU A 64 -7.30 -13.09 -9.96
N GLN A 65 -7.97 -12.88 -11.10
CA GLN A 65 -7.40 -12.20 -12.26
C GLN A 65 -7.88 -10.76 -12.29
N LEU A 66 -7.02 -9.86 -12.76
CA LEU A 66 -7.43 -8.50 -13.10
C LEU A 66 -8.41 -8.56 -14.28
N ASP A 67 -9.39 -7.65 -14.30
CA ASP A 67 -10.18 -7.45 -15.51
C ASP A 67 -9.30 -6.87 -16.63
N PRO A 68 -9.68 -7.04 -17.91
CA PRO A 68 -8.84 -6.62 -19.04
C PRO A 68 -8.41 -5.15 -19.01
N ALA A 69 -9.29 -4.23 -18.56
CA ALA A 69 -8.95 -2.81 -18.53
C ALA A 69 -7.93 -2.50 -17.42
N THR A 70 -8.08 -3.13 -16.25
CA THR A 70 -7.10 -2.99 -15.16
C THR A 70 -5.75 -3.61 -15.52
N LEU A 71 -5.74 -4.74 -16.24
CA LEU A 71 -4.51 -5.35 -16.74
C LEU A 71 -3.80 -4.43 -17.74
N GLU A 72 -4.51 -3.94 -18.77
CA GLU A 72 -3.95 -3.01 -19.77
C GLU A 72 -3.40 -1.74 -19.11
N ALA A 73 -4.12 -1.16 -18.15
CA ALA A 73 -3.66 0.02 -17.42
C ALA A 73 -2.36 -0.24 -16.64
N SER A 74 -2.23 -1.43 -16.03
CA SER A 74 -1.01 -1.83 -15.32
C SER A 74 0.18 -2.04 -16.25
N GLU A 75 -0.04 -2.55 -17.47
CA GLU A 75 1.03 -2.83 -18.43
C GLU A 75 1.48 -1.58 -19.20
N THR A 76 0.55 -0.66 -19.46
CA THR A 76 0.79 0.51 -20.32
C THR A 76 1.03 1.80 -19.53
N GLU A 77 0.87 1.77 -18.22
CA GLU A 77 0.86 2.95 -17.32
C GLU A 77 -0.19 4.00 -17.72
N THR A 78 -1.18 3.62 -18.54
CA THR A 78 -2.28 4.50 -18.94
C THR A 78 -3.42 4.38 -17.92
N PRO A 79 -3.85 5.46 -17.25
CA PRO A 79 -4.89 5.38 -16.23
C PRO A 79 -6.24 4.88 -16.77
N LEU A 80 -6.99 4.18 -15.92
CA LEU A 80 -8.37 3.80 -16.20
C LEU A 80 -9.24 5.05 -16.46
N LYS A 81 -10.06 4.99 -17.50
CA LYS A 81 -11.05 6.04 -17.80
C LYS A 81 -12.24 5.91 -16.86
N LYS A 82 -12.82 7.02 -16.39
CA LYS A 82 -14.03 6.94 -15.57
C LYS A 82 -15.20 6.47 -16.44
N ILE A 83 -16.10 5.70 -15.83
CA ILE A 83 -17.35 5.28 -16.47
C ILE A 83 -18.16 6.56 -16.77
N GLY A 84 -18.25 6.94 -18.05
CA GLY A 84 -18.96 8.14 -18.51
C GLY A 84 -18.10 9.14 -19.32
N ASP A 85 -16.77 9.02 -19.31
CA ASP A 85 -15.84 9.98 -19.94
C ASP A 85 -15.80 9.93 -21.48
N ALA A 86 -16.68 9.15 -22.13
CA ALA A 86 -16.79 9.12 -23.60
C ALA A 86 -17.21 10.47 -24.22
N ASN A 87 -17.68 11.43 -23.41
CA ASN A 87 -18.16 12.74 -23.85
C ASN A 87 -17.44 13.91 -23.18
N GLY A 88 -16.13 14.04 -23.38
CA GLY A 88 -15.40 15.33 -23.43
C GLY A 88 -15.57 16.34 -22.28
N ALA A 89 -16.14 15.98 -21.14
CA ALA A 89 -16.32 16.88 -20.01
C ALA A 89 -15.09 16.81 -19.11
N ARG A 90 -14.32 17.89 -19.13
CA ARG A 90 -13.19 18.15 -18.23
C ARG A 90 -13.63 17.95 -16.79
N THR A 91 -12.84 17.25 -15.97
CA THR A 91 -12.97 17.45 -14.52
C THR A 91 -11.66 17.24 -13.76
N VAL A 92 -11.31 18.32 -13.03
CA VAL A 92 -10.33 18.55 -11.95
C VAL A 92 -8.97 17.86 -11.99
#